data_AF-A0A4Q6E134-F1
#
_entry.id   AF-A0A4Q6E134-F1
#
_cell.length_a   1.000
_cell.length_b   1.000
_cell.length_c   1.000
_cell.angle_alpha   90.00
_cell.angle_beta   90.00
_cell.angle_gamma   90.00
#
_symmetry.space_group_name_H-M   'P 1'
#
loop_
_entity.id
_entity.type
_entity.pdbx_description
1 polymer ?
#
loop_
_entity_poly.entity_id
_entity_poly.type
_entity_poly.pdbx_seq_one_letter_code
_entity_poly.pdbx_strand_id
1 'polypeptide(L)'
;MKLALFLCCALALLTGAGLLLLRTSQAPFSALQATAVTKPAPAAEPAPAALTANPAEANPGAKHYTKEEFRALGESSLRQLPGKETLAALKEGDAFTAPLPILRAGEVLGPIAAAVHEDELLSEEATVIYRTCAASGDYPDSVRALCLHHFRRLTRKNGKPTPEGFAPSFIRELAAKLSS
;
A
#
# COMPACT_ATOMS: atom_id res chain seq x y z
N MET A 1 23.96 13.64 -41.03
CA MET A 1 24.26 12.18 -41.03
C MET A 1 24.73 11.62 -39.68
N LYS A 2 25.00 12.42 -38.63
CA LYS A 2 25.42 11.92 -37.30
C LYS A 2 24.27 11.41 -36.42
N LEU A 3 23.04 11.82 -36.69
CA LEU A 3 21.86 11.43 -35.88
C LEU A 3 21.39 9.98 -36.10
N ALA A 4 21.57 9.46 -37.32
CA ALA A 4 21.15 8.10 -37.67
C ALA A 4 22.02 7.02 -37.00
N LEU A 5 23.29 7.31 -36.75
CA LEU A 5 24.21 6.37 -36.12
C LEU A 5 23.91 6.17 -34.62
N PHE A 6 23.48 7.23 -33.93
CA PHE A 6 23.09 7.15 -32.52
C PHE A 6 21.80 6.34 -32.29
N LEU A 7 20.86 6.39 -33.25
CA LEU A 7 19.59 5.67 -33.14
C LEU A 7 19.79 4.15 -33.28
N CYS A 8 20.73 3.70 -34.12
CA CYS A 8 21.04 2.28 -34.28
C CYS A 8 21.75 1.67 -33.06
N CYS A 9 22.64 2.41 -32.38
CA CYS A 9 23.32 1.90 -31.19
C CYS A 9 22.39 1.76 -29.98
N ALA A 10 21.37 2.62 -29.85
CA ALA A 10 20.41 2.52 -28.75
C ALA A 10 19.49 1.29 -28.87
N LEU A 11 19.11 0.89 -30.10
CA LEU A 11 18.26 -0.29 -30.31
C LEU A 11 18.97 -1.61 -29.98
N ALA A 12 20.28 -1.71 -30.20
CA ALA A 12 21.03 -2.94 -29.93
C ALA A 12 21.20 -3.26 -28.43
N LEU A 13 21.17 -2.24 -27.56
CA LEU A 13 21.27 -2.42 -26.10
C LEU A 13 19.94 -2.89 -25.47
N LEU A 14 18.80 -2.58 -26.08
CA LEU A 14 17.49 -2.98 -25.57
C LEU A 14 17.17 -4.47 -25.80
N THR A 15 17.76 -5.10 -26.82
CA THR A 15 17.55 -6.53 -27.12
C THR A 15 18.43 -7.49 -26.31
N GLY A 16 19.48 -7.00 -25.64
CA GLY A 16 20.41 -7.85 -24.88
C GLY A 16 19.98 -8.22 -23.46
N ALA A 17 19.05 -7.48 -22.86
CA ALA A 17 18.65 -7.69 -21.46
C ALA A 17 17.43 -8.63 -21.28
N GLY A 18 16.77 -9.04 -22.36
CA GLY A 18 15.51 -9.79 -22.31
C GLY A 18 15.61 -11.31 -22.12
N LEU A 19 16.81 -11.90 -22.21
CA LEU A 19 16.96 -13.38 -22.26
C LEU A 19 17.47 -14.05 -20.97
N LEU A 20 17.66 -13.31 -19.87
CA LEU A 20 18.28 -13.84 -18.64
C LEU A 20 17.35 -14.02 -17.43
N LEU A 21 16.05 -13.74 -17.55
CA LEU A 21 15.09 -13.87 -16.43
C LEU A 21 14.08 -15.03 -16.54
N LEU A 22 14.22 -15.93 -17.52
CA LEU A 22 13.28 -17.04 -17.75
C LEU A 22 13.66 -18.36 -17.05
N ARG A 23 14.59 -18.36 -16.11
CA ARG A 23 14.98 -19.57 -15.37
C ARG A 23 15.15 -19.31 -13.88
N THR A 24 14.06 -19.28 -13.12
CA THR A 24 13.96 -19.81 -11.74
C THR A 24 12.55 -19.59 -11.20
N SER A 25 11.59 -20.45 -11.55
CA SER A 25 10.31 -20.56 -10.82
C SER A 25 9.70 -21.94 -11.04
N GLN A 26 10.37 -22.97 -10.50
CA GLN A 26 9.75 -24.26 -10.24
C GLN A 26 9.78 -24.47 -8.73
N ALA A 27 8.69 -24.07 -8.06
CA ALA A 27 8.37 -24.58 -6.75
C ALA A 27 7.33 -25.70 -6.94
N PRO A 28 7.51 -26.90 -6.35
CA PRO A 28 6.54 -27.97 -6.44
C PRO A 28 5.27 -27.60 -5.66
N PHE A 29 4.14 -27.63 -6.37
CA PHE A 29 2.81 -27.58 -5.79
C PHE A 29 2.59 -28.84 -4.93
N SER A 30 2.76 -28.72 -3.62
CA SER A 30 2.30 -29.74 -2.69
C SER A 30 0.78 -29.74 -2.69
N ALA A 31 0.24 -30.90 -3.05
CA ALA A 31 -1.19 -31.18 -3.14
C ALA A 31 -1.93 -30.80 -1.86
N LEU A 32 -2.95 -29.94 -2.02
CA LEU A 32 -4.06 -29.81 -1.09
C LEU A 32 -4.77 -31.16 -1.00
N GLN A 33 -4.45 -31.95 0.03
CA GLN A 33 -5.30 -33.05 0.44
C GLN A 33 -6.55 -32.47 1.10
N ALA A 34 -7.67 -32.55 0.38
CA ALA A 34 -8.99 -32.32 0.95
C ALA A 34 -9.30 -33.46 1.92
N THR A 35 -9.03 -33.26 3.20
CA THR A 35 -9.59 -34.09 4.26
C THR A 35 -11.03 -33.66 4.50
N ALA A 36 -11.96 -34.52 4.10
CA ALA A 36 -13.36 -34.43 4.47
C ALA A 36 -13.48 -34.42 6.00
N VAL A 37 -13.97 -33.31 6.57
CA VAL A 37 -14.28 -33.21 7.99
C VAL A 37 -15.61 -33.92 8.24
N THR A 38 -15.51 -35.18 8.64
CA THR A 38 -16.59 -35.91 9.31
C THR A 38 -16.79 -35.27 10.68
N LYS A 39 -17.98 -34.71 10.93
CA LYS A 39 -18.39 -34.12 12.21
C LYS A 39 -18.40 -35.18 13.33
N PRO A 40 -17.57 -35.07 14.37
CA PRO A 40 -17.74 -35.83 15.60
C PRO A 40 -18.42 -34.95 16.67
N ALA A 41 -19.12 -35.63 17.57
CA ALA A 41 -19.83 -35.10 18.73
C ALA A 41 -18.89 -34.35 19.72
N PRO A 42 -19.42 -33.55 20.66
CA PRO A 42 -18.65 -32.56 21.41
C PRO A 42 -17.78 -33.27 22.45
N ALA A 43 -16.47 -33.25 22.21
CA ALA A 43 -15.44 -33.59 23.18
C ALA A 43 -14.61 -32.33 23.45
N ALA A 44 -14.46 -32.03 24.74
CA ALA A 44 -13.66 -30.99 25.38
C ALA A 44 -12.71 -30.16 24.48
N GLU A 45 -12.92 -28.84 24.48
CA GLU A 45 -12.04 -27.84 23.88
C GLU A 45 -10.58 -28.03 24.31
N PRO A 46 -9.65 -28.32 23.38
CA PRO A 46 -8.26 -28.01 23.61
C PRO A 46 -8.10 -26.48 23.54
N ALA A 47 -7.63 -25.91 24.64
CA ALA A 47 -7.32 -24.49 24.77
C ALA A 47 -6.50 -23.99 23.55
N PRO A 48 -6.81 -22.80 23.01
CA PRO A 48 -6.05 -22.23 21.91
C PRO A 48 -4.59 -22.10 22.35
N ALA A 49 -3.70 -22.75 21.61
CA ALA A 49 -2.27 -22.58 21.73
C ALA A 49 -1.99 -21.08 21.69
N ALA A 50 -1.56 -20.53 22.83
CA ALA A 50 -1.15 -19.16 22.95
C ALA A 50 -0.09 -18.91 21.88
N LEU A 51 -0.41 -18.04 20.92
CA LEU A 51 0.58 -17.31 20.14
C LEU A 51 1.47 -16.63 21.17
N THR A 52 2.57 -17.28 21.51
CA THR A 52 3.69 -16.67 22.23
C THR A 52 4.21 -15.57 21.32
N ALA A 53 3.66 -14.37 21.50
CA ALA A 53 4.24 -13.15 21.01
C ALA A 53 5.65 -13.09 21.60
N ASN A 54 6.66 -13.38 20.77
CA ASN A 54 8.05 -13.13 21.14
C ASN A 54 8.16 -11.64 21.49
N PRO A 55 8.47 -11.29 22.75
CA PRO A 55 8.65 -9.90 23.13
C PRO A 55 9.99 -9.42 22.59
N ALA A 56 9.95 -8.37 21.76
CA ALA A 56 11.06 -7.47 21.52
C ALA A 56 12.34 -8.08 20.91
N GLU A 57 12.28 -8.50 19.65
CA GLU A 57 13.36 -8.11 18.75
C GLU A 57 13.12 -6.64 18.39
N ALA A 58 13.71 -5.75 19.19
CA ALA A 58 13.82 -4.34 18.85
C ALA A 58 14.48 -4.26 17.47
N ASN A 59 13.71 -3.88 16.47
CA ASN A 59 14.15 -3.82 15.08
C ASN A 59 15.31 -2.81 14.99
N PRO A 60 16.57 -3.24 14.83
CA PRO A 60 17.73 -2.36 14.99
C PRO A 60 17.91 -1.37 13.81
N GLY A 61 16.92 -1.29 12.91
CA GLY A 61 16.83 -0.33 11.81
C GLY A 61 15.72 0.71 11.97
N ALA A 62 15.08 0.83 13.14
CA ALA A 62 14.05 1.84 13.39
C ALA A 62 14.66 3.25 13.24
N LYS A 63 14.42 3.86 12.08
CA LYS A 63 14.85 5.23 11.80
C LYS A 63 13.97 6.18 12.60
N HIS A 64 14.56 6.88 13.57
CA HIS A 64 13.91 7.99 14.24
C HIS A 64 13.86 9.19 13.29
N TYR A 65 12.70 9.83 13.20
CA TYR A 65 12.48 11.02 12.40
C TYR A 65 12.27 12.22 13.31
N THR A 66 12.95 13.32 13.01
CA THR A 66 12.52 14.64 13.48
C THR A 66 11.21 15.04 12.80
N LYS A 67 10.50 16.03 13.36
CA LYS A 67 9.24 16.52 12.77
C LYS A 67 9.44 17.05 11.35
N GLU A 68 10.55 17.76 11.12
CA GLU A 68 10.91 18.36 9.83
C GLU A 68 11.20 17.27 8.79
N GLU A 69 11.99 16.25 9.15
CA GLU A 69 12.25 15.11 8.26
C GLU A 69 10.98 14.32 7.96
N PHE A 70 10.09 14.17 8.94
CA PHE A 70 8.82 13.49 8.76
C PHE A 70 7.88 14.28 7.83
N ARG A 71 7.85 15.62 7.92
CA ARG A 71 7.11 16.46 6.96
C ARG A 71 7.69 16.33 5.55
N ALA A 72 9.01 16.37 5.42
CA ALA A 72 9.66 16.20 4.12
C ALA A 72 9.37 14.82 3.51
N LEU A 73 9.35 13.77 4.33
CA LEU A 73 8.90 12.43 3.93
C LEU A 73 7.45 12.47 3.43
N GLY A 74 6.55 13.08 4.21
CA GLY A 74 5.14 13.25 3.86
C GLY A 74 4.95 13.95 2.51
N GLU A 75 5.58 15.10 2.32
CA GLU A 75 5.51 15.85 1.05
C GLU A 75 6.07 15.06 -0.14
N SER A 76 7.19 14.37 0.06
CA SER A 76 7.80 13.53 -0.96
C SER A 76 6.89 12.37 -1.35
N SER A 77 6.29 11.69 -0.36
CA SER A 77 5.34 10.61 -0.59
C SER A 77 4.11 11.10 -1.34
N LEU A 78 3.53 12.24 -0.97
CA LEU A 78 2.35 12.80 -1.66
C LEU A 78 2.61 13.10 -3.14
N ARG A 79 3.83 13.53 -3.50
CA ARG A 79 4.22 13.77 -4.90
C ARG A 79 4.43 12.49 -5.71
N GLN A 80 4.71 11.37 -5.03
CA GLN A 80 4.95 10.06 -5.65
C GLN A 80 3.69 9.20 -5.75
N LEU A 81 2.59 9.63 -5.11
CA LEU A 81 1.31 8.93 -5.22
C LEU A 81 0.81 8.92 -6.67
N PRO A 82 0.25 7.79 -7.14
CA PRO A 82 -0.31 7.74 -8.48
C PRO A 82 -1.54 8.65 -8.56
N GLY A 83 -1.52 9.60 -9.50
CA GLY A 83 -2.65 10.46 -9.81
C GLY A 83 -3.68 9.77 -10.73
N LYS A 84 -4.79 10.47 -11.01
CA LYS A 84 -5.85 9.98 -11.90
C LYS A 84 -5.36 9.70 -13.32
N GLU A 85 -4.42 10.50 -13.80
CA GLU A 85 -3.76 10.31 -15.09
C GLU A 85 -2.98 8.99 -15.17
N THR A 86 -2.46 8.50 -14.04
CA THR A 86 -1.77 7.20 -14.00
C THR A 86 -2.75 6.05 -14.26
N LEU A 87 -3.99 6.15 -13.74
CA LEU A 87 -5.05 5.18 -14.04
C LEU A 87 -5.50 5.25 -15.50
N ALA A 88 -5.69 6.46 -16.02
CA ALA A 88 -6.13 6.65 -17.41
C ALA A 88 -5.11 6.14 -18.43
N ALA A 89 -3.83 6.11 -18.06
CA ALA A 89 -2.75 5.60 -18.90
C ALA A 89 -2.61 4.06 -18.89
N LEU A 90 -3.25 3.36 -17.95
CA LEU A 90 -3.21 1.89 -17.90
C LEU A 90 -3.99 1.32 -19.09
N LYS A 91 -3.33 0.50 -19.90
CA LYS A 91 -3.99 -0.20 -21.00
C LYS A 91 -4.64 -1.48 -20.49
N GLU A 92 -5.63 -1.94 -21.25
CA GLU A 92 -6.26 -3.23 -21.03
C GLU A 92 -5.18 -4.34 -21.14
N GLY A 93 -4.94 -5.06 -20.05
CA GLY A 93 -3.85 -6.05 -19.92
C GLY A 93 -2.71 -5.65 -18.98
N ASP A 94 -2.52 -4.36 -18.69
CA ASP A 94 -1.50 -3.89 -17.73
C ASP A 94 -1.86 -4.22 -16.29
N ALA A 95 -3.13 -4.52 -16.02
CA ALA A 95 -3.62 -4.90 -14.68
C ALA A 95 -2.92 -6.13 -14.09
N PHE A 96 -2.30 -6.97 -14.92
CA PHE A 96 -1.58 -8.17 -14.50
C PHE A 96 -0.06 -7.99 -14.40
N THR A 97 0.49 -6.89 -14.94
CA THR A 97 1.94 -6.67 -15.06
C THR A 97 2.43 -5.43 -14.32
N ALA A 98 1.59 -4.39 -14.19
CA ALA A 98 1.88 -3.21 -13.40
C ALA A 98 1.22 -3.31 -12.01
N PRO A 99 1.90 -2.87 -10.93
CA PRO A 99 1.26 -2.79 -9.63
C PRO A 99 0.07 -1.84 -9.70
N LEU A 100 -1.10 -2.32 -9.28
CA LEU A 100 -2.30 -1.50 -9.20
C LEU A 100 -1.99 -0.20 -8.43
N PRO A 101 -2.56 0.96 -8.82
CA PRO A 101 -2.27 2.23 -8.16
C PRO A 101 -2.43 2.21 -6.63
N ILE A 102 -3.34 1.38 -6.12
CA ILE A 102 -3.51 1.18 -4.68
C ILE A 102 -2.32 0.48 -4.01
N LEU A 103 -1.70 -0.51 -4.67
CA LEU A 103 -0.51 -1.20 -4.17
C LEU A 103 0.68 -0.26 -4.12
N ARG A 104 0.91 0.48 -5.22
CA ARG A 104 1.97 1.50 -5.27
C ARG A 104 1.75 2.61 -4.23
N ALA A 105 0.51 3.04 -4.02
CA ALA A 105 0.19 3.98 -2.95
C ALA A 105 0.49 3.39 -1.57
N GLY A 106 0.21 2.11 -1.35
CA GLY A 106 0.57 1.40 -0.12
C GLY A 106 2.08 1.38 0.13
N GLU A 107 2.88 1.12 -0.90
CA GLU A 107 4.35 1.17 -0.82
C GLU A 107 4.86 2.57 -0.48
N VAL A 108 4.34 3.61 -1.15
CA VAL A 108 4.75 5.01 -0.97
C VAL A 108 4.34 5.56 0.40
N LEU A 109 3.18 5.14 0.95
CA LEU A 109 2.67 5.57 2.25
C LEU A 109 3.16 4.68 3.40
N GLY A 110 3.70 3.50 3.11
CA GLY A 110 4.20 2.53 4.08
C GLY A 110 5.22 3.12 5.06
N PRO A 111 6.26 3.86 4.61
CA PRO A 111 7.23 4.49 5.50
C PRO A 111 6.60 5.47 6.50
N ILE A 112 5.55 6.20 6.11
CA ILE A 112 4.82 7.11 7.01
C ILE A 112 4.09 6.29 8.09
N ALA A 113 3.40 5.22 7.69
CA ALA A 113 2.69 4.35 8.63
C ALA A 113 3.66 3.66 9.60
N ALA A 114 4.83 3.23 9.12
CA ALA A 114 5.89 2.64 9.95
C ALA A 114 6.45 3.66 10.95
N ALA A 115 6.82 4.86 10.50
CA ALA A 115 7.35 5.90 11.38
C ALA A 115 6.35 6.31 12.49
N VAL A 116 5.05 6.36 12.21
CA VAL A 116 4.01 6.63 13.22
C VAL A 116 3.79 5.45 14.17
N HIS A 117 4.06 4.23 13.73
CA HIS A 117 4.01 3.06 14.59
C HIS A 117 5.15 3.07 15.61
N GLU A 118 6.35 3.47 15.17
CA GLU A 118 7.55 3.58 16.00
C GLU A 118 7.52 4.80 16.92
N ASP A 119 7.03 5.95 16.45
CA ASP A 119 6.94 7.19 17.22
C ASP A 119 5.53 7.81 17.14
N GLU A 120 4.78 7.66 18.23
CA GLU A 120 3.41 8.17 18.33
C GLU A 120 3.34 9.70 18.29
N LEU A 121 4.41 10.44 18.58
CA LEU A 121 4.43 11.90 18.51
C LEU A 121 4.25 12.42 17.08
N LEU A 122 4.54 11.58 16.07
CA LEU A 122 4.35 11.89 14.66
C LEU A 122 2.90 11.73 14.19
N SER A 123 2.02 11.19 15.04
CA SER A 123 0.62 10.90 14.69
C SER A 123 -0.16 12.13 14.25
N GLU A 124 0.11 13.31 14.82
CA GLU A 124 -0.56 14.55 14.43
C GLU A 124 -0.19 14.98 13.01
N GLU A 125 1.09 14.93 12.67
CA GLU A 125 1.55 15.31 11.33
C GLU A 125 1.11 14.29 10.27
N ALA A 126 1.10 13.01 10.63
CA ALA A 126 0.55 11.97 9.77
C ALA A 126 -0.94 12.18 9.51
N THR A 127 -1.69 12.62 10.52
CA THR A 127 -3.11 12.95 10.39
C THR A 127 -3.33 14.05 9.34
N VAL A 128 -2.47 15.08 9.30
CA VAL A 128 -2.53 16.15 8.29
C VAL A 128 -2.24 15.59 6.88
N ILE A 129 -1.22 14.75 6.74
CA ILE A 129 -0.85 14.13 5.46
C ILE A 129 -2.00 13.28 4.92
N TYR A 130 -2.52 12.35 5.72
CA TYR A 130 -3.59 11.45 5.28
C TYR A 130 -4.90 12.19 5.01
N ARG A 131 -5.23 13.23 5.80
CA ARG A 131 -6.39 14.09 5.53
C ARG A 131 -6.26 14.78 4.18
N THR A 132 -5.09 15.36 3.90
CA THR A 132 -4.81 16.07 2.64
C THR A 132 -4.92 15.12 1.45
N CYS A 133 -4.32 13.93 1.55
CA CYS A 133 -4.45 12.90 0.53
C CYS A 133 -5.91 12.47 0.29
N ALA A 134 -6.67 12.19 1.36
CA ALA A 134 -8.06 11.74 1.24
C ALA A 134 -8.99 12.81 0.63
N ALA A 135 -8.73 14.08 0.93
CA ALA A 135 -9.53 15.20 0.45
C ALA A 135 -9.16 15.65 -0.98
N SER A 136 -7.94 15.36 -1.46
CA SER A 136 -7.50 15.80 -2.78
C SER A 136 -8.33 15.17 -3.91
N GLY A 137 -8.69 16.01 -4.89
CA GLY A 137 -9.36 15.60 -6.11
C GLY A 137 -8.41 15.07 -7.19
N ASP A 138 -7.10 15.16 -6.99
CA ASP A 138 -6.09 14.77 -7.98
C ASP A 138 -5.82 13.26 -7.94
N TYR A 139 -6.04 12.64 -6.79
CA TYR A 139 -5.80 11.22 -6.60
C TYR A 139 -7.01 10.36 -6.98
N PRO A 140 -6.79 9.11 -7.41
CA PRO A 140 -7.84 8.13 -7.59
C PRO A 140 -8.63 7.82 -6.33
N ASP A 141 -9.89 7.42 -6.49
CA ASP A 141 -10.77 7.09 -5.37
C ASP A 141 -10.23 5.92 -4.52
N SER A 142 -9.53 4.96 -5.12
CA SER A 142 -8.86 3.87 -4.39
C SER A 142 -7.73 4.35 -3.48
N VAL A 143 -6.91 5.31 -3.95
CA VAL A 143 -5.83 5.93 -3.16
C VAL A 143 -6.42 6.80 -2.05
N ARG A 144 -7.45 7.59 -2.38
CA ARG A 144 -8.17 8.43 -1.40
C ARG A 144 -8.82 7.58 -0.30
N ALA A 145 -9.40 6.44 -0.66
CA ALA A 145 -9.97 5.49 0.30
C ALA A 145 -8.90 4.91 1.24
N LEU A 146 -7.73 4.55 0.71
CA LEU A 146 -6.59 4.09 1.52
C LEU A 146 -6.14 5.19 2.51
N CYS A 147 -5.93 6.42 2.03
CA CYS A 147 -5.59 7.55 2.89
C CYS A 147 -6.65 7.81 3.95
N LEU A 148 -7.94 7.74 3.59
CA LEU A 148 -9.05 7.90 4.52
C LEU A 148 -9.05 6.81 5.60
N HIS A 149 -8.73 5.56 5.25
CA HIS A 149 -8.62 4.46 6.22
C HIS A 149 -7.56 4.79 7.29
N HIS A 150 -6.36 5.19 6.87
CA HIS A 150 -5.28 5.57 7.79
C HIS A 150 -5.63 6.80 8.63
N PHE A 151 -6.21 7.82 8.02
CA PHE A 151 -6.69 9.02 8.73
C PHE A 151 -7.67 8.65 9.86
N ARG A 152 -8.71 7.85 9.56
CA ARG A 152 -9.71 7.45 10.57
C ARG A 152 -9.10 6.62 11.69
N ARG A 153 -8.17 5.73 11.36
CA ARG A 153 -7.44 4.92 12.33
C ARG A 153 -6.66 5.80 13.30
N LEU A 154 -5.92 6.79 12.79
CA LEU A 154 -5.15 7.73 13.62
C LEU A 154 -6.04 8.66 14.45
N THR A 155 -7.10 9.22 13.88
CA THR A 155 -8.02 10.08 14.65
C THR A 155 -8.66 9.32 15.80
N ARG A 156 -9.04 8.06 15.58
CA ARG A 156 -9.61 7.20 16.62
C ARG A 156 -8.57 6.90 17.72
N LYS A 157 -7.34 6.57 17.33
CA LYS A 157 -6.24 6.33 18.28
C LYS A 157 -5.97 7.57 19.16
N ASN A 158 -6.02 8.76 18.56
CA ASN A 158 -5.78 10.03 19.25
C ASN A 158 -7.01 10.57 20.00
N GLY A 159 -8.14 9.85 20.04
CA GLY A 159 -9.37 10.30 20.68
C GLY A 159 -10.03 11.52 20.02
N LYS A 160 -9.64 11.89 18.79
CA LYS A 160 -10.21 13.03 18.06
C LYS A 160 -11.43 12.57 17.25
N PRO A 161 -12.53 13.34 17.25
CA PRO A 161 -13.69 13.01 16.41
C PRO A 161 -13.32 13.08 14.93
N THR A 162 -13.94 12.23 14.12
CA THR A 162 -13.77 12.28 12.67
C THR A 162 -14.45 13.56 12.14
N PRO A 163 -13.76 14.40 11.35
CA PRO A 163 -14.34 15.63 10.80
C PRO A 163 -15.56 15.33 9.93
N GLU A 164 -16.53 16.24 9.94
CA GLU A 164 -17.85 16.10 9.28
C GLU A 164 -17.75 15.85 7.76
N GLY A 165 -16.67 16.29 7.11
CA GLY A 165 -16.42 16.05 5.68
C GLY A 165 -16.18 14.58 5.29
N PHE A 166 -15.98 13.68 6.25
CA PHE A 166 -15.82 12.23 6.03
C PHE A 166 -16.94 11.41 6.66
N ALA A 167 -18.13 11.98 6.74
CA ALA A 167 -19.31 11.33 7.26
C ALA A 167 -19.64 10.03 6.51
N PRO A 168 -20.43 9.11 7.10
CA PRO A 168 -20.84 7.86 6.45
C PRO A 168 -21.53 8.05 5.10
N SER A 169 -22.12 9.22 4.82
CA SER A 169 -22.66 9.60 3.51
C SER A 169 -21.57 9.67 2.43
N PHE A 170 -20.44 10.32 2.71
CA PHE A 170 -19.31 10.42 1.79
C PHE A 170 -18.74 9.04 1.44
N ILE A 171 -18.63 8.14 2.43
CA ILE A 171 -18.17 6.77 2.20
C ILE A 171 -19.16 6.00 1.32
N ARG A 172 -20.47 6.16 1.55
CA ARG A 172 -21.50 5.53 0.72
C ARG A 172 -21.47 6.05 -0.72
N GLU A 173 -21.27 7.35 -0.91
CA GLU A 173 -21.14 7.95 -2.24
C GLU A 173 -19.88 7.47 -2.96
N LEU A 174 -18.74 7.41 -2.26
CA LEU A 174 -17.49 6.89 -2.80
C LEU A 174 -17.62 5.39 -3.17
N ALA A 175 -18.24 4.59 -2.31
CA ALA A 175 -18.48 3.18 -2.58
C ALA A 175 -19.42 2.99 -3.79
N ALA A 176 -20.47 3.83 -3.91
CA ALA A 176 -21.37 3.80 -5.06
C ALA A 176 -20.62 4.10 -6.37
N LYS A 177 -19.74 5.10 -6.38
CA LYS A 177 -18.90 5.44 -7.56
C LYS A 177 -17.91 4.35 -7.94
N LEU A 178 -17.39 3.60 -6.97
CA LEU A 178 -16.47 2.49 -7.22
C LEU A 178 -17.18 1.22 -7.73
N SER A 179 -18.49 1.09 -7.50
CA SER A 179 -19.29 -0.06 -7.91
C SER A 179 -19.97 0.09 -9.28
N SER A 180 -19.95 1.30 -9.85
CA SER A 180 -20.51 1.66 -11.17
C SER A 180 -19.44 1.69 -12.24
#